data_AF-A0AAU9RXM1-F1
#
_entry.id   AF-A0AAU9RXM1-F1
#
_cell.length_a   1.000
_cell.length_b   1.000
_cell.length_c   1.000
_cell.angle_alpha   90.00
_cell.angle_beta   90.00
_cell.angle_gamma   90.00
#
_symmetry.space_group_name_H-M   'P 1'
#
loop_
_entity.id
_entity.type
_entity.pdbx_description
1 polymer ?
#
loop_
_entity_poly.entity_id
_entity_poly.type
_entity_poly.pdbx_seq_one_letter_code
_entity_poly.pdbx_strand_id
1 'polypeptide(L)'
;MSYLLKVAFNSFPLLALPLLYWAWVRHRREPKQTNLVFHVHENFSGHDTSATTVAGTNGPTSNILKFGTIAAVDDPVTEGPDPKSREIGRAQGLYINTQLDGKGLHLAFSVIFTGGEFKGSTLEIQGPTCSL
;
A
#
# COMPACT_ATOMS: atom_id res chain seq x y z
N MET A 1 -26.26 -0.86 -61.38
CA MET A 1 -24.86 -0.72 -60.92
C MET A 1 -24.64 0.47 -59.96
N SER A 2 -25.67 0.94 -59.23
CA SER A 2 -25.59 2.17 -58.39
C SER A 2 -25.96 1.96 -56.91
N TYR A 3 -26.65 0.86 -56.56
CA TYR A 3 -26.99 0.53 -55.17
C TYR A 3 -25.84 -0.11 -54.39
N LEU A 4 -25.06 -0.98 -55.04
CA LEU A 4 -23.92 -1.67 -54.42
C LEU A 4 -22.80 -0.69 -54.00
N LEU A 5 -22.63 0.42 -54.71
CA LEU A 5 -21.63 1.45 -54.37
C LEU A 5 -22.06 2.33 -53.18
N LYS A 6 -23.37 2.55 -52.97
CA LYS A 6 -23.89 3.32 -51.83
C LYS A 6 -23.79 2.56 -50.51
N VAL A 7 -23.96 1.24 -50.53
CA VAL A 7 -23.83 0.39 -49.32
C VAL A 7 -22.37 0.38 -48.82
N ALA A 8 -21.40 0.37 -49.74
CA ALA A 8 -19.98 0.39 -49.41
C ALA A 8 -19.50 1.72 -48.78
N PHE A 9 -20.13 2.84 -49.12
CA PHE A 9 -19.76 4.16 -48.55
C PHE A 9 -20.37 4.41 -47.16
N ASN A 10 -21.48 3.73 -46.82
CA ASN A 10 -22.22 3.95 -45.57
C ASN A 10 -21.85 2.99 -44.42
N SER A 11 -20.91 2.06 -44.65
CA SER A 11 -20.48 1.04 -43.69
C SER A 11 -19.09 1.30 -43.09
N PHE A 12 -18.40 2.36 -43.53
CA PHE A 12 -17.11 2.81 -42.97
C PHE A 12 -17.15 3.25 -41.48
N PRO A 13 -18.22 3.85 -40.91
CA PRO A 13 -18.22 4.24 -39.50
C PRO A 13 -18.33 3.07 -38.52
N LEU A 14 -18.70 1.86 -38.98
CA LEU A 14 -18.89 0.68 -38.11
C LEU A 14 -17.57 0.05 -37.64
N LEU A 15 -16.44 0.30 -38.32
CA LEU A 15 -15.12 -0.22 -37.94
C LEU A 15 -14.33 0.75 -37.04
N ALA A 16 -14.68 2.04 -37.02
CA ALA A 16 -14.04 3.04 -36.16
C ALA A 16 -14.39 2.85 -34.67
N LEU A 17 -15.62 2.43 -34.37
CA LEU A 17 -16.09 2.22 -33.00
C LEU A 17 -15.33 1.09 -32.28
N PRO A 18 -15.11 -0.10 -32.88
CA PRO A 18 -14.23 -1.11 -32.30
C PRO A 18 -12.82 -0.59 -32.06
N LEU A 19 -12.22 0.14 -33.01
CA LEU A 19 -10.85 0.66 -32.88
C LEU A 19 -10.73 1.70 -31.77
N LEU A 20 -11.69 2.62 -31.67
CA LEU A 20 -11.75 3.61 -30.59
C LEU A 20 -12.01 2.93 -29.24
N TYR A 21 -12.89 1.92 -29.20
CA TYR A 21 -13.11 1.12 -28.02
C TYR A 21 -11.84 0.36 -27.61
N TRP A 22 -11.13 -0.27 -28.55
CA TRP A 22 -9.85 -0.94 -28.32
C TRP A 22 -8.77 0.03 -27.82
N ALA A 23 -8.66 1.21 -28.42
CA ALA A 23 -7.74 2.26 -27.99
C ALA A 23 -8.09 2.77 -26.59
N TRP A 24 -9.38 2.97 -26.31
CA TRP A 24 -9.87 3.39 -25.00
C TRP A 24 -9.64 2.33 -23.92
N VAL A 25 -9.92 1.05 -24.23
CA VAL A 25 -9.63 -0.09 -23.34
C VAL A 25 -8.13 -0.20 -23.09
N ARG A 26 -7.28 -0.03 -24.13
CA ARG A 26 -5.83 -0.08 -23.99
C ARG A 26 -5.31 1.06 -23.10
N HIS A 27 -5.76 2.28 -23.34
CA HIS A 27 -5.38 3.45 -22.53
C HIS A 27 -5.81 3.30 -21.06
N ARG A 28 -6.99 2.74 -20.79
CA ARG A 28 -7.47 2.43 -19.43
C ARG A 28 -6.67 1.32 -18.74
N ARG A 29 -6.02 0.45 -19.52
CA ARG A 29 -5.23 -0.68 -19.02
C ARG A 29 -3.75 -0.37 -18.84
N GLU A 30 -3.30 0.83 -19.23
CA GLU A 30 -1.92 1.21 -18.96
C GLU A 30 -1.72 1.36 -17.45
N PRO A 31 -0.80 0.58 -16.86
CA PRO A 31 -0.56 0.66 -15.42
C PRO A 31 -0.03 2.05 -15.09
N LYS A 32 -0.75 2.76 -14.21
CA LYS A 32 -0.26 4.02 -13.65
C LYS A 32 0.83 3.70 -12.64
N GLN A 33 2.04 4.17 -12.91
CA GLN A 33 3.14 4.09 -11.95
C GLN A 33 3.17 5.37 -11.11
N THR A 34 3.28 5.21 -9.78
CA THR A 34 3.35 6.31 -8.82
C THR A 34 4.53 6.05 -7.89
N ASN A 35 5.38 7.05 -7.68
CA ASN A 35 6.47 6.99 -6.70
C ASN A 35 6.00 7.62 -5.40
N LEU A 36 6.00 6.85 -4.31
CA LEU A 36 5.58 7.29 -2.98
C LEU A 36 6.78 7.32 -2.06
N VAL A 37 6.93 8.41 -1.31
CA VAL A 37 7.90 8.52 -0.20
C VAL A 37 7.14 9.05 0.99
N PHE A 38 7.16 8.29 2.08
CA PHE A 38 6.54 8.62 3.35
C PHE A 38 7.34 7.97 4.47
N HIS A 39 7.13 8.43 5.70
CA HIS A 39 7.89 7.98 6.88
C HIS A 39 6.92 7.43 7.91
N VAL A 40 7.16 6.20 8.37
CA VAL A 40 6.37 5.53 9.42
C VAL A 40 7.13 5.65 10.74
N HIS A 41 6.46 6.12 11.80
CA HIS A 41 7.08 6.38 13.10
C HIS A 41 6.63 5.37 14.15
N GLU A 42 7.41 4.33 14.35
CA GLU A 42 7.14 3.29 15.34
C GLU A 42 7.55 3.75 16.75
N ASN A 43 6.65 3.58 17.73
CA ASN A 43 6.96 3.83 19.14
C ASN A 43 6.45 2.70 20.06
N PHE A 44 7.38 1.88 20.54
CA PHE A 44 7.16 0.81 21.52
C PHE A 44 7.28 1.26 22.99
N SER A 45 7.57 2.53 23.27
CA SER A 45 7.93 2.99 24.62
C SER A 45 7.30 4.33 25.02
N GLY A 46 7.19 4.55 26.33
CA GLY A 46 6.61 5.79 26.87
C GLY A 46 5.10 5.73 27.05
N HIS A 47 4.47 6.89 27.27
CA HIS A 47 3.03 7.00 27.54
C HIS A 47 2.19 6.92 26.25
N ASP A 48 2.75 7.37 25.12
CA ASP A 48 2.05 7.48 23.84
C ASP A 48 2.60 6.44 22.86
N THR A 49 2.46 5.16 23.23
CA THR A 49 2.90 4.04 22.39
C THR A 49 1.96 3.86 21.20
N SER A 50 2.52 3.75 20.00
CA SER A 50 1.79 3.42 18.78
C SER A 50 1.88 1.92 18.43
N ALA A 51 2.75 1.18 19.12
CA ALA A 51 2.93 -0.26 18.96
C ALA A 51 2.95 -0.96 20.32
N THR A 52 2.32 -2.13 20.41
CA THR A 52 2.34 -2.97 21.62
C THR A 52 2.43 -4.44 21.26
N THR A 53 3.24 -5.18 22.03
CA THR A 53 3.26 -6.64 21.95
C THR A 53 1.95 -7.21 22.49
N VAL A 54 1.37 -8.15 21.75
CA VAL A 54 0.09 -8.80 22.09
C VAL A 54 0.25 -10.30 22.35
N ALA A 55 1.34 -10.90 21.87
CA ALA A 55 1.65 -12.31 22.09
C ALA A 55 3.17 -12.55 22.04
N GLY A 56 3.64 -13.54 22.79
CA GLY A 56 5.04 -13.96 22.84
C GLY A 56 5.29 -14.89 24.02
N THR A 57 6.52 -15.32 24.23
CA THR A 57 6.89 -16.28 25.29
C THR A 57 6.56 -15.79 26.69
N ASN A 58 6.61 -14.48 26.92
CA ASN A 58 6.23 -13.82 28.16
C ASN A 58 4.91 -13.03 28.00
N GLY A 59 4.06 -13.41 27.04
CA GLY A 59 2.82 -12.68 26.76
C GLY A 59 3.08 -11.24 26.26
N PRO A 60 2.23 -10.27 26.64
CA PRO A 60 2.35 -8.87 26.20
C PRO A 60 3.63 -8.14 26.63
N THR A 61 4.40 -8.67 27.58
CA THR A 61 5.69 -8.10 28.00
C THR A 61 6.88 -8.68 27.24
N SER A 62 6.62 -9.46 26.19
CA SER A 62 7.69 -10.04 25.36
C SER A 62 8.37 -8.95 24.54
N ASN A 63 9.67 -9.09 24.32
CA ASN A 63 10.41 -8.21 23.42
C ASN A 63 10.08 -8.58 21.97
N ILE A 64 9.70 -7.60 21.14
CA ILE A 64 9.34 -7.81 19.72
C ILE A 64 10.46 -8.48 18.90
N LEU A 65 11.72 -8.40 19.32
CA LEU A 65 12.85 -9.07 18.67
C LEU A 65 12.99 -10.56 19.05
N LYS A 66 12.12 -11.12 19.90
CA LYS A 66 12.09 -12.56 20.19
C LYS A 66 11.22 -13.28 19.18
N PHE A 67 11.74 -14.38 18.61
CA PHE A 67 11.02 -15.24 17.69
C PHE A 67 9.60 -15.59 18.18
N GLY A 68 8.62 -15.48 17.29
CA GLY A 68 7.21 -15.75 17.56
C GLY A 68 6.48 -14.63 18.31
N THR A 69 7.14 -13.53 18.63
CA THR A 69 6.49 -12.36 19.26
C THR A 69 5.70 -11.57 18.23
N ILE A 70 4.48 -11.18 18.57
CA ILE A 70 3.55 -10.43 17.71
C ILE A 70 3.27 -9.08 18.36
N ALA A 71 3.34 -8.01 17.58
CA ALA A 71 2.90 -6.68 17.96
C ALA A 71 1.74 -6.19 17.09
N ALA A 72 0.79 -5.50 17.71
CA ALA A 72 -0.19 -4.68 17.02
C ALA A 72 0.36 -3.26 16.89
N VAL A 73 0.15 -2.64 15.72
CA VAL A 73 0.69 -1.31 15.40
C VAL A 73 -0.37 -0.38 14.84
N ASP A 74 -0.25 0.90 15.20
CA ASP A 74 -1.02 2.04 14.69
C ASP A 74 -0.12 3.28 14.64
N ASP A 75 0.86 3.25 13.73
CA ASP A 75 1.94 4.23 13.67
C ASP A 75 1.56 5.47 12.82
N PRO A 76 1.96 6.69 13.22
CA PRO A 76 1.82 7.87 12.38
C PRO A 76 2.63 7.76 11.09
N VAL A 77 2.04 8.23 9.99
CA VAL A 77 2.71 8.33 8.68
C VAL A 77 2.82 9.80 8.27
N THR A 78 4.03 10.29 8.02
CA THR A 78 4.30 11.69 7.73
C THR A 78 5.04 11.91 6.39
N GLU A 79 4.99 13.14 5.88
CA GLU A 79 5.70 13.52 4.65
C GLU A 79 7.22 13.56 4.84
N GLY A 80 7.70 13.99 6.01
CA GLY A 80 9.12 14.14 6.31
C GLY A 80 9.61 13.14 7.37
N PRO A 81 10.93 12.96 7.48
CA PRO A 81 11.52 12.08 8.49
C PRO A 81 11.40 12.60 9.92
N ASP A 82 11.10 13.89 10.10
CA ASP A 82 10.78 14.45 11.41
C ASP A 82 9.37 13.99 11.84
N PRO A 83 9.20 13.34 13.01
CA PRO A 83 7.88 12.97 13.54
C PRO A 83 6.91 14.15 13.70
N LYS A 84 7.42 15.39 13.81
CA LYS A 84 6.61 16.62 13.88
C LYS A 84 6.20 17.15 12.50
N SER A 85 6.69 16.54 11.42
CA SER A 85 6.26 16.91 10.07
C SER A 85 4.78 16.54 9.85
N ARG A 86 4.20 17.02 8.75
CA ARG A 86 2.77 16.86 8.49
C ARG A 86 2.39 15.38 8.39
N GLU A 87 1.51 14.94 9.28
CA GLU A 87 0.87 13.63 9.19
C GLU A 87 -0.04 13.56 7.95
N ILE A 88 0.08 12.46 7.21
CA ILE A 88 -0.66 12.16 5.98
C ILE A 88 -1.42 10.83 6.06
N GLY A 89 -1.28 10.07 7.13
CA GLY A 89 -1.94 8.78 7.28
C GLY A 89 -1.50 8.01 8.52
N ARG A 90 -1.94 6.75 8.60
CA ARG A 90 -1.60 5.79 9.65
C ARG A 90 -1.17 4.46 9.06
N ALA A 91 -0.20 3.80 9.68
CA ALA A 91 0.22 2.44 9.35
C ALA A 91 -0.36 1.49 10.41
N GLN A 92 -1.33 0.67 10.02
CA GLN A 92 -2.11 -0.16 10.93
C GLN A 92 -2.00 -1.64 10.57
N GLY A 93 -1.70 -2.51 11.54
CA GLY A 93 -1.58 -3.94 11.29
C GLY A 93 -0.80 -4.68 12.35
N LEU A 94 0.01 -5.65 11.90
CA LEU A 94 0.74 -6.57 12.76
C LEU A 94 2.20 -6.71 12.31
N TYR A 95 3.09 -6.75 13.30
CA TYR A 95 4.47 -7.21 13.14
C TYR A 95 4.64 -8.53 13.86
N ILE A 96 5.36 -9.46 13.26
CA ILE A 96 5.71 -10.73 13.89
C ILE A 96 7.19 -11.02 13.67
N ASN A 97 7.89 -11.40 14.72
CA ASN A 97 9.26 -11.86 14.57
C ASN A 97 9.29 -13.30 14.05
N THR A 98 9.65 -13.46 12.79
CA THR A 98 9.78 -14.78 12.14
C THR A 98 11.24 -15.20 11.95
N GLN A 99 12.21 -14.41 12.43
CA GLN A 99 13.63 -14.72 12.30
C GLN A 99 14.18 -15.27 13.62
N LEU A 100 14.76 -16.47 13.59
CA LEU A 100 15.26 -17.13 14.80
C LEU A 100 16.39 -16.36 15.51
N ASP A 101 17.16 -15.55 14.78
CA ASP A 101 18.22 -14.71 15.33
C ASP A 101 17.72 -13.35 15.83
N GLY A 102 16.42 -13.07 15.69
CA GLY A 102 15.77 -11.86 16.17
C GLY A 102 16.12 -10.60 15.39
N LYS A 103 16.76 -10.70 14.23
CA LYS A 103 17.25 -9.53 13.48
C LYS A 103 16.22 -8.88 12.58
N GLY A 104 15.04 -9.45 12.42
CA GLY A 104 14.05 -8.95 11.48
C GLY A 104 12.63 -9.36 11.83
N LEU A 105 11.70 -8.58 11.31
CA LEU A 105 10.27 -8.75 11.47
C LEU A 105 9.65 -9.13 10.13
N HIS A 106 8.55 -9.86 10.17
CA HIS A 106 7.61 -9.95 9.07
C HIS A 106 6.48 -8.97 9.34
N LEU A 107 6.22 -8.09 8.39
CA LEU A 107 5.21 -7.05 8.50
C LEU A 107 3.99 -7.47 7.69
N ALA A 108 2.80 -7.18 8.22
CA ALA A 108 1.53 -7.25 7.50
C ALA A 108 0.66 -6.08 7.96
N PHE A 109 0.65 -5.00 7.20
CA PHE A 109 -0.03 -3.76 7.59
C PHE A 109 -0.49 -2.94 6.39
N SER A 110 -1.47 -2.08 6.66
CA SER A 110 -2.07 -1.15 5.73
C SER A 110 -1.57 0.26 6.02
N VAL A 111 -1.13 0.99 5.00
CA VAL A 111 -0.94 2.46 5.07
C VAL A 111 -2.23 3.12 4.61
N ILE A 112 -2.93 3.76 5.55
CA ILE A 112 -4.22 4.43 5.33
C ILE A 112 -3.96 5.93 5.18
N PHE A 113 -4.10 6.46 3.97
CA PHE A 113 -3.84 7.86 3.69
C PHE A 113 -5.04 8.74 4.07
N THR A 114 -4.83 9.69 4.98
CA THR A 114 -5.85 10.64 5.45
C THR A 114 -5.60 12.07 4.93
N GLY A 115 -4.45 12.31 4.31
CA GLY A 115 -4.07 13.59 3.70
C GLY A 115 -3.25 13.43 2.42
N GLY A 116 -2.94 14.57 1.78
CA GLY A 116 -2.21 14.58 0.51
C GLY A 116 -3.03 14.10 -0.70
N GLU A 117 -2.34 13.76 -1.79
CA GLU A 117 -2.93 13.34 -3.06
C GLU A 117 -3.74 12.04 -2.96
N PHE A 118 -3.29 11.11 -2.09
CA PHE A 118 -3.87 9.76 -1.97
C PHE A 118 -4.91 9.64 -0.85
N LYS A 119 -5.38 10.77 -0.31
CA LYS A 119 -6.38 10.79 0.77
C LYS A 119 -7.58 9.89 0.44
N GLY A 120 -7.91 8.99 1.38
CA GLY A 120 -9.00 8.02 1.24
C GLY A 120 -8.60 6.71 0.56
N SER A 121 -7.34 6.58 0.13
CA SER A 121 -6.78 5.33 -0.40
C SER A 121 -5.98 4.58 0.67
N THR A 122 -5.68 3.31 0.39
CA THR A 122 -4.88 2.43 1.25
C THR A 122 -3.82 1.70 0.42
N LEU A 123 -2.64 1.46 1.00
CA LEU A 123 -1.60 0.59 0.44
C LEU A 123 -1.31 -0.56 1.42
N GLU A 124 -1.45 -1.80 0.94
CA GLU A 124 -1.14 -3.01 1.71
C GLU A 124 0.33 -3.42 1.54
N ILE A 125 1.02 -3.68 2.65
CA ILE A 125 2.42 -4.08 2.68
C ILE A 125 2.54 -5.39 3.47
N GLN A 126 3.10 -6.41 2.82
CA GLN A 126 3.44 -7.68 3.45
C GLN A 126 4.84 -8.13 3.04
N GLY A 127 5.66 -8.52 4.01
CA GLY A 127 6.96 -9.11 3.75
C GLY A 127 7.93 -9.02 4.93
N PRO A 128 9.09 -9.69 4.82
CA PRO A 128 10.16 -9.55 5.81
C PRO A 128 10.88 -8.20 5.68
N THR A 129 11.25 -7.61 6.81
CA THR A 129 12.21 -6.50 6.85
C THR A 129 13.58 -7.01 6.48
N CYS A 130 14.32 -6.26 5.66
CA CYS A 130 15.72 -6.53 5.41
C CYS A 130 16.54 -5.96 6.58
N SER A 131 17.19 -6.81 7.36
CA SER A 131 18.24 -6.37 8.28
C SER A 131 19.53 -6.15 7.49
N LEU A 132 20.04 -4.92 7.51
CA LEU A 132 21.42 -4.64 7.12
C LEU A 132 22.37 -5.05 8.25
#